data_AF-A0A843LVS6-F1
#
_entry.id   AF-A0A843LVS6-F1
#
_cell.length_a   1.000
_cell.length_b   1.000
_cell.length_c   1.000
_cell.angle_alpha   90.00
_cell.angle_beta   90.00
_cell.angle_gamma   90.00
#
_symmetry.space_group_name_H-M   'P 1'
#
loop_
_entity.id
_entity.type
_entity.pdbx_description
1 polymer ?
#
loop_
_entity_poly.entity_id
_entity_poly.type
_entity_poly.pdbx_seq_one_letter_code
_entity_poly.pdbx_strand_id
1 'polypeptide(L)' 'MTEDFLEESCTYLMLKLKVALKKTSGPFTFLGTKTQVNTVEGSFPKSGYDVSVVECESPDTYEITLIPQQKEKMRGKKQ' A
#
# COMPACT_ATOMS: atom_id res chain seq x y z
N MET A 1 9.94 8.97 7.05
CA MET A 1 9.04 8.80 8.21
C MET A 1 7.99 7.80 7.80
N THR A 2 7.86 6.69 8.52
CA THR A 2 6.86 5.64 8.28
C THR A 2 5.58 6.05 9.01
N GLU A 3 4.44 6.08 8.32
CA GLU A 3 3.16 6.39 8.97
C GLU A 3 2.68 5.22 9.83
N ASP A 4 2.04 5.51 10.96
CA ASP A 4 1.47 4.52 11.88
C ASP A 4 -0.06 4.53 11.76
N PHE A 5 -0.63 3.38 11.40
CA PHE A 5 -2.07 3.19 11.31
C PHE A 5 -2.58 2.05 12.22
N LEU A 6 -1.83 1.65 13.25
CA LEU A 6 -2.20 0.52 14.12
C LEU A 6 -3.58 0.71 14.78
N GLU A 7 -3.91 1.93 15.18
CA GLU A 7 -5.19 2.26 15.82
C GLU A 7 -6.33 2.57 14.83
N GLU A 8 -6.05 2.60 13.53
CA GLU A 8 -7.00 3.06 12.52
C GLU A 8 -7.90 1.94 12.02
N SER A 9 -9.18 2.25 11.85
CA SER A 9 -10.11 1.31 11.19
C SER A 9 -9.69 1.03 9.74
N CYS A 10 -9.94 -0.19 9.25
CA CYS A 10 -9.61 -0.58 7.87
C CYS A 10 -10.24 0.36 6.83
N THR A 11 -11.48 0.81 7.06
CA THR A 11 -12.17 1.76 6.17
C THR A 11 -11.42 3.09 6.08
N TYR A 12 -10.98 3.62 7.20
CA TYR A 12 -10.29 4.91 7.24
C TYR A 12 -8.86 4.80 6.70
N LEU A 13 -8.15 3.70 7.00
CA LEU A 13 -6.88 3.35 6.37
C LEU A 13 -6.97 3.37 4.84
N MET A 14 -7.98 2.69 4.26
CA MET A 14 -8.15 2.65 2.79
C MET A 14 -8.34 4.04 2.18
N LEU A 15 -9.06 4.93 2.86
CA LEU A 15 -9.23 6.32 2.41
C LEU A 15 -7.92 7.09 2.45
N LYS A 16 -7.16 6.99 3.56
CA LYS A 16 -5.85 7.62 3.70
C LYS A 16 -4.87 7.13 2.63
N LEU A 17 -4.76 5.81 2.43
CA LEU A 17 -3.89 5.23 1.42
C LEU A 17 -4.24 5.71 0.01
N LYS A 18 -5.53 5.77 -0.36
CA LYS A 18 -5.95 6.31 -1.67
C LYS A 18 -5.53 7.76 -1.87
N VAL A 19 -5.54 8.58 -0.83
CA VAL A 19 -5.10 9.98 -0.89
C VAL A 19 -3.58 10.06 -0.95
N ALA A 20 -2.88 9.28 -0.13
CA ALA A 20 -1.42 9.25 -0.07
C ALA A 20 -0.82 8.78 -1.39
N LEU A 21 -1.31 7.68 -1.96
CA LEU A 21 -0.83 7.13 -3.24
C LEU A 21 -1.15 8.02 -4.45
N LYS A 22 -2.14 8.92 -4.36
CA LYS A 22 -2.36 9.96 -5.38
C LYS A 22 -1.30 11.06 -5.34
N LYS A 23 -0.72 11.32 -4.18
CA LYS A 23 0.32 12.34 -3.97
C LYS A 23 1.72 11.76 -4.19
N THR A 24 1.90 10.48 -3.92
CA THR A 24 3.20 9.79 -3.97
C THR A 24 3.35 9.00 -5.26
N SER A 25 4.42 9.26 -6.02
CA SER A 25 4.72 8.55 -7.29
C SER A 25 5.60 7.30 -7.10
N GLY A 26 5.91 6.93 -5.86
CA GLY A 26 6.81 5.83 -5.51
C GLY A 26 6.22 4.89 -4.46
N PRO A 27 7.06 3.99 -3.91
CA PRO A 27 6.64 3.10 -2.84
C PRO A 27 6.13 3.89 -1.63
N PHE A 28 5.08 3.37 -0.99
CA PHE A 28 4.49 3.95 0.21
C PHE A 28 4.49 2.92 1.33
N THR A 29 5.19 3.21 2.43
CA THR A 29 5.38 2.29 3.57
C THR A 29 4.68 2.83 4.81
N PHE A 30 3.98 1.95 5.52
CA PHE A 30 3.27 2.25 6.76
C PHE A 30 3.23 1.04 7.70
N LEU A 31 3.01 1.29 8.99
CA LEU A 31 2.77 0.25 10.00
C LEU A 31 1.28 -0.03 10.14
N GLY A 32 0.94 -1.31 10.24
CA GLY A 32 -0.43 -1.76 10.42
C GLY A 32 -0.54 -3.11 11.12
N THR A 33 -1.77 -3.57 11.26
CA THR A 33 -2.11 -4.85 11.91
C THR A 33 -2.34 -5.96 10.88
N LYS A 34 -2.37 -7.22 11.34
CA LYS A 34 -2.67 -8.38 10.49
C LYS A 34 -3.99 -8.24 9.71
N THR A 35 -5.01 -7.65 10.32
CA THR A 35 -6.31 -7.41 9.67
C THR A 35 -6.18 -6.41 8.53
N GLN A 36 -5.38 -5.37 8.72
CA GLN A 36 -5.11 -4.36 7.71
C GLN A 36 -4.28 -4.95 6.56
N VAL A 37 -3.30 -5.82 6.85
CA VAL A 37 -2.55 -6.59 5.84
C VAL A 37 -3.52 -7.31 4.90
N ASN A 38 -4.39 -8.16 5.45
CA ASN A 38 -5.36 -8.93 4.65
C ASN A 38 -6.25 -8.02 3.79
N THR A 39 -6.65 -6.87 4.33
CA THR A 39 -7.47 -5.89 3.61
C THR A 39 -6.71 -5.27 2.43
N VAL A 40 -5.44 -4.92 2.65
CA VAL A 40 -4.57 -4.28 1.67
C VAL A 40 -4.23 -5.26 0.55
N GLU A 41 -3.79 -6.47 0.88
CA GLU A 41 -3.48 -7.55 -0.07
C GLU A 41 -4.69 -7.93 -0.94
N GLY A 42 -5.91 -7.90 -0.39
CA GLY A 42 -7.12 -8.17 -1.17
C GLY A 42 -7.55 -7.05 -2.14
N SER A 43 -7.10 -5.81 -1.90
CA SER A 43 -7.64 -4.61 -2.55
C SER A 43 -6.67 -3.93 -3.53
N PHE A 44 -5.39 -3.81 -3.15
CA PHE A 44 -4.40 -3.00 -3.88
C PHE A 44 -3.79 -3.65 -5.13
N PRO A 45 -3.58 -4.98 -5.21
CA PRO A 45 -3.12 -5.63 -6.43
C PRO A 45 -4.03 -5.36 -7.64
N LYS A 46 -5.36 -5.31 -7.42
CA LYS A 46 -6.35 -4.96 -8.46
C LYS A 46 -6.23 -3.51 -8.93
N SER A 47 -5.64 -2.65 -8.11
CA SER A 47 -5.42 -1.22 -8.39
C SER A 47 -4.05 -0.94 -9.02
N GLY A 48 -3.25 -1.97 -9.30
CA GLY A 48 -1.92 -1.84 -9.89
C GLY A 48 -0.82 -1.50 -8.88
N TYR A 49 -0.96 -1.98 -7.64
CA TYR A 49 0.07 -1.86 -6.61
C TYR A 49 0.41 -3.26 -6.07
N ASP A 50 1.69 -3.59 -6.07
CA ASP A 50 2.19 -4.72 -5.29
C ASP A 50 2.19 -4.38 -3.80
N VAL A 51 1.97 -5.40 -2.98
CA VAL A 51 1.93 -5.28 -1.52
C VAL A 51 3.07 -6.13 -0.98
N SER A 52 4.02 -5.50 -0.29
CA SER A 52 5.10 -6.17 0.42
C SER A 52 4.87 -6.02 1.92
N VAL A 53 4.96 -7.10 2.67
CA VAL A 53 4.66 -7.12 4.11
C VAL A 53 5.85 -7.71 4.85
N VAL A 54 6.26 -7.05 5.94
CA VAL A 54 7.33 -7.50 6.83
C VAL A 54 6.79 -7.52 8.26
N GLU A 55 6.89 -8.66 8.94
CA GLU A 55 6.58 -8.74 10.38
C GLU A 55 7.62 -7.97 11.19
N CYS A 56 7.17 -7.13 12.11
CA CYS A 56 8.04 -6.40 13.02
C CYS A 56 8.31 -7.19 14.30
N GLU A 57 9.24 -6.69 15.13
CA GLU A 57 9.54 -7.30 16.44
C GLU A 57 8.36 -7.19 17.43
N SER A 58 7.45 -6.24 17.21
CA SER A 58 6.25 -6.06 18.03
C SER A 58 5.14 -7.04 17.63
N PRO A 59 4.47 -7.69 18.61
CA PRO A 59 3.38 -8.61 18.31
C PRO A 59 2.23 -7.87 17.61
N ASP A 60 1.69 -8.49 16.56
CA ASP A 60 0.59 -7.96 15.73
C ASP A 60 0.89 -6.67 14.94
N THR A 61 2.17 -6.26 14.87
CA THR A 61 2.63 -5.13 14.04
C THR A 61 3.32 -5.62 12.76
N TYR A 62 2.91 -5.05 11.63
CA TYR A 62 3.42 -5.37 10.30
C TYR A 62 3.79 -4.08 9.57
N GLU A 63 4.96 -4.06 8.95
CA GLU A 63 5.34 -3.02 8.01
C GLU A 63 4.84 -3.38 6.61
N ILE A 64 4.01 -2.53 6.04
CA ILE A 64 3.32 -2.75 4.77
C ILE A 64 3.81 -1.71 3.78
N THR A 65 4.35 -2.17 2.66
CA THR A 65 4.84 -1.33 1.57
C THR A 65 4.01 -1.56 0.30
N LEU A 66 3.40 -0.48 -0.20
CA LEU A 66 2.68 -0.45 -1.46
C LEU A 66 3.60 0.03 -2.56
N ILE A 67 3.85 -0.83 -3.55
CA ILE A 67 4.76 -0.55 -4.66
C ILE A 67 3.93 -0.37 -5.92
N PRO A 68 3.90 0.81 -6.55
CA PRO A 68 3.19 0.98 -7.81
C PRO A 68 3.78 0.04 -8.86
N GLN A 69 2.95 -0.85 -9.42
CA GLN A 69 3.32 -1.59 -10.61
C GLN A 69 3.40 -0.58 -11.73
N GLN A 70 4.62 -0.23 -12.16
CA GLN A 70 4.81 0.57 -13.35
C GLN A 70 4.20 -0.20 -14.51
N LYS A 71 2.95 0.12 -14.88
CA LYS A 71 2.44 -0.18 -16.21
C LYS A 71 3.35 0.56 -17.16
N GLU A 72 4.29 -0.16 -17.75
CA GLU A 72 5.04 0.28 -18.90
C GLU A 72 4.01 0.83 -19.90
N LYS A 73 3.90 2.16 -19.97
CA LYS A 73 3.08 2.81 -21.00
C LYS A 73 3.83 2.56 -22.29
N MET A 74 3.54 1.45 -22.98
CA MET A 74 3.90 1.28 -24.38
C MET A 74 3.30 2.45 -25.15
N ARG A 75 4.11 3.49 -25.39
CA ARG A 75 3.87 4.49 -26.42
C ARG A 75 4.01 3.76 -27.75
N GLY A 76 2.91 3.16 -28.20
CA GLY A 76 2.72 2.76 -29.58
C GLY A 76 2.70 4.03 -30.44
N LYS A 77 3.89 4.52 -30.79
CA LYS A 77 4.10 5.50 -31.85
C LYS A 77 4.11 4.69 -33.14
N LYS A 78 3.04 4.73 -33.94
CA LYS A 78 3.09 4.27 -35.32
C LYS A 78 2.86 5.46 -36.25
N GLN A 79 3.89 5.68 -37.06
CA GLN A 79 4.01 6.67 -38.11
C GLN A 79 3.06 6.37 -39.27
#